data_AF-A0AAP9XXN2-F1
#
_entry.id   AF-A0AAP9XXN2-F1
#
_cell.length_a   1.000
_cell.length_b   1.000
_cell.length_c   1.000
_cell.angle_alpha   90.00
_cell.angle_beta   90.00
_cell.angle_gamma   90.00
#
_symmetry.space_group_name_H-M   'P 1'
#
loop_
_entity.id
_entity.type
_entity.pdbx_description
1 polymer ?
#
loop_
_entity_poly.entity_id
_entity_poly.type
_entity_poly.pdbx_seq_one_letter_code
_entity_poly.pdbx_strand_id
1 'polypeptide(L)'
;MVRRYPRSDDVSHNYISQVESGLIYDVPADRVTNRIGGFSLSGDGSQVAFEVDGYPVSPIKVGSQFQAYPLPNGKVLVPQPGFRDCTNACELMMMFDHGHVGFHNADRYQAENLGSRRELSHIMASLQRKTGCTPVLVEHDISYKKGTFGASHPSRKQAWRDLAKKINEMGPCILSKGGHVVMLDGIREAGGKFHLTIREPFHATCLEFRDTEKFFTDQFRTPERVHLEAIFLKRPA
;
A
#
# COMPACT_ATOMS: atom_id res chain seq x y z
N MET A 1 19.35 7.06 -9.43
CA MET A 1 17.94 6.82 -9.79
C MET A 1 17.36 5.85 -8.75
N VAL A 2 16.27 6.20 -8.06
CA VAL A 2 15.59 5.25 -7.16
C VAL A 2 14.90 4.21 -8.03
N ARG A 3 15.13 2.91 -7.79
CA ARG A 3 14.47 1.84 -8.54
C ARG A 3 12.96 1.87 -8.27
N ARG A 4 12.16 1.80 -9.33
CA ARG A 4 10.69 1.76 -9.30
C ARG A 4 10.19 0.44 -9.87
N TYR A 5 9.00 0.01 -9.45
CA TYR A 5 8.39 -1.22 -9.91
C TYR A 5 6.92 -1.01 -10.37
N PRO A 6 6.56 -1.34 -11.61
CA PRO A 6 7.41 -1.86 -12.68
C PRO A 6 8.44 -0.83 -13.20
N ARG A 7 9.40 -1.31 -14.02
CA ARG A 7 10.41 -0.45 -14.67
C ARG A 7 9.75 0.51 -15.67
N SER A 8 10.33 1.71 -15.82
CA SER A 8 9.80 2.83 -16.59
C SER A 8 10.09 2.80 -18.10
N ASP A 9 10.59 1.69 -18.61
CA ASP A 9 11.44 1.69 -19.81
C ASP A 9 10.65 1.78 -21.13
N ASP A 10 9.31 1.88 -21.09
CA ASP A 10 8.44 2.11 -22.24
C ASP A 10 7.53 3.33 -22.02
N VAL A 11 7.88 4.44 -22.68
CA VAL A 11 7.13 5.70 -22.61
C VAL A 11 5.93 5.64 -23.58
N SER A 12 4.90 4.92 -23.13
CA SER A 12 3.48 5.32 -23.01
C SER A 12 2.54 4.16 -23.36
N HIS A 13 1.52 3.93 -22.50
CA HIS A 13 0.08 3.79 -22.81
C HIS A 13 -0.74 3.97 -21.50
N ASN A 14 -0.52 5.15 -20.90
CA ASN A 14 -1.40 5.99 -20.07
C ASN A 14 -2.10 5.47 -18.78
N TYR A 15 -1.48 5.61 -17.60
CA TYR A 15 -2.12 5.48 -16.26
C TYR A 15 -2.11 6.79 -15.41
N ILE A 16 -2.88 7.84 -15.70
CA ILE A 16 -2.69 8.66 -16.91
C ILE A 16 -1.45 9.54 -16.68
N SER A 17 -0.57 9.57 -17.68
CA SER A 17 0.92 9.59 -17.74
C SER A 17 1.67 9.19 -16.46
N GLN A 18 1.07 8.19 -15.80
CA GLN A 18 1.58 7.40 -14.68
C GLN A 18 1.44 8.10 -13.30
N VAL A 19 0.32 8.81 -13.13
CA VAL A 19 0.07 9.95 -12.22
C VAL A 19 0.77 11.24 -12.70
N GLU A 20 1.32 11.18 -13.91
CA GLU A 20 2.01 12.22 -14.69
C GLU A 20 3.18 12.84 -13.97
N SER A 21 4.35 12.17 -13.95
CA SER A 21 5.61 12.90 -13.75
C SER A 21 5.73 13.65 -12.40
N GLY A 22 4.80 13.36 -11.47
CA GLY A 22 4.92 13.14 -10.02
C GLY A 22 4.70 11.65 -9.66
N LEU A 23 5.19 10.82 -10.57
CA LEU A 23 4.77 9.48 -10.97
C LEU A 23 4.73 8.45 -9.82
N ILE A 24 3.51 8.32 -9.29
CA ILE A 24 3.06 7.66 -8.05
C ILE A 24 3.82 8.18 -6.82
N TYR A 25 3.24 9.16 -6.12
CA TYR A 25 3.87 9.82 -4.98
C TYR A 25 4.22 8.82 -3.87
N ASP A 26 5.53 8.72 -3.59
CA ASP A 26 6.05 8.04 -2.41
C ASP A 26 5.97 8.96 -1.19
N VAL A 27 6.13 8.37 -0.02
CA VAL A 27 6.28 9.11 1.22
C VAL A 27 7.53 10.00 1.15
N PRO A 28 7.42 11.30 1.51
CA PRO A 28 8.58 12.18 1.58
C PRO A 28 9.69 11.60 2.49
N ALA A 29 10.93 11.60 2.02
CA ALA A 29 12.04 10.98 2.75
C ALA A 29 12.26 11.56 4.15
N ASP A 30 11.98 12.85 4.38
CA ASP A 30 12.03 13.52 5.69
C ASP A 30 10.94 13.06 6.67
N ARG A 31 9.98 12.27 6.19
CA ARG A 31 8.88 11.72 6.97
C ARG A 31 9.07 10.24 7.27
N VAL A 32 9.89 9.53 6.51
CA VAL A 32 10.18 8.11 6.76
C VAL A 32 10.91 8.00 8.09
N THR A 33 10.35 7.22 9.01
CA THR A 33 10.91 6.95 10.34
C THR A 33 11.57 5.58 10.41
N ASN A 34 11.15 4.64 9.57
CA ASN A 34 11.75 3.32 9.49
C ASN A 34 11.57 2.72 8.07
N ARG A 35 12.59 2.06 7.54
CA ARG A 35 12.49 1.27 6.29
C ARG A 35 12.60 -0.21 6.66
N ILE A 36 11.53 -0.96 6.42
CA ILE A 36 11.41 -2.38 6.79
C ILE A 36 11.90 -3.26 5.64
N GLY A 37 11.55 -2.91 4.41
CA GLY A 37 12.03 -3.61 3.23
C GLY A 37 11.86 -2.83 1.95
N GLY A 38 12.64 -3.15 0.93
CA GLY A 38 12.59 -2.49 -0.37
C GLY A 38 13.66 -2.98 -1.33
N PHE A 39 13.53 -2.63 -2.61
CA PHE A 39 14.62 -2.92 -3.56
C PHE A 39 15.80 -1.96 -3.37
N SER A 40 16.99 -2.53 -3.21
CA SER A 40 18.26 -1.82 -3.19
C SER A 40 18.97 -1.96 -4.53
N LEU A 41 19.77 -0.95 -4.89
CA LEU A 41 20.74 -1.06 -5.98
C LEU A 41 22.11 -1.32 -5.37
N SER A 42 22.84 -2.27 -5.95
CA SER A 42 24.28 -2.42 -5.71
C SER A 42 25.02 -1.11 -5.99
N GLY A 43 26.19 -0.92 -5.36
CA GLY A 43 26.96 0.32 -5.46
C GLY A 43 27.39 0.70 -6.88
N ASP A 44 27.52 -0.28 -7.78
CA ASP A 44 27.80 -0.09 -9.21
C ASP A 44 26.54 -0.06 -10.08
N GLY A 45 25.35 -0.22 -9.48
CA GLY A 45 24.05 -0.23 -10.14
C GLY A 45 23.77 -1.45 -11.02
N SER A 46 24.64 -2.46 -11.03
CA SER A 46 24.54 -3.63 -11.92
C SER A 46 23.52 -4.67 -11.43
N GLN A 47 23.36 -4.76 -10.11
CA GLN A 47 22.49 -5.70 -9.44
C GLN A 47 21.44 -5.00 -8.58
N VAL A 48 20.33 -5.70 -8.37
CA VAL A 48 19.32 -5.32 -7.41
C VAL A 48 18.79 -6.53 -6.69
N ALA A 49 18.75 -6.43 -5.37
CA ALA A 49 18.02 -7.34 -4.51
C ALA A 49 16.86 -6.61 -3.83
N PHE A 50 15.82 -7.36 -3.47
CA PHE A 50 14.91 -6.91 -2.42
C PHE A 50 15.60 -7.16 -1.09
N GLU A 51 15.72 -6.14 -0.26
CA GLU A 51 16.37 -6.23 1.04
C GLU A 51 15.38 -5.99 2.18
N VAL A 52 15.62 -6.71 3.27
CA VAL A 52 14.95 -6.55 4.56
C VAL A 52 16.04 -6.46 5.61
N ASP A 53 16.04 -5.39 6.41
CA ASP A 53 17.07 -5.13 7.43
C ASP A 53 18.52 -5.25 6.91
N GLY A 54 18.75 -4.88 5.64
CA GLY A 54 20.05 -4.93 4.96
C GLY A 54 20.45 -6.29 4.38
N TYR A 55 19.57 -7.30 4.44
CA TYR A 55 19.83 -8.63 3.89
C TYR A 55 18.96 -8.92 2.67
N PRO A 56 19.52 -9.52 1.59
CA PRO A 56 18.76 -9.87 0.41
C PRO A 56 17.76 -10.99 0.71
N VAL A 57 16.53 -10.84 0.22
CA VAL A 57 15.44 -11.79 0.37
C VAL A 57 14.99 -12.27 -1.01
N SER A 58 14.87 -13.59 -1.15
CA SER A 58 14.36 -14.20 -2.37
C SER A 58 12.83 -14.19 -2.40
N PRO A 59 12.21 -13.90 -3.56
CA PRO A 59 10.77 -13.93 -3.69
C PRO A 59 10.22 -15.35 -3.75
N ILE A 60 8.97 -15.48 -3.35
CA ILE A 60 8.09 -16.60 -3.66
C ILE A 60 7.39 -16.29 -4.97
N LYS A 61 7.36 -17.26 -5.90
CA LYS A 61 6.54 -17.13 -7.11
C LYS A 61 5.06 -17.33 -6.75
N VAL A 62 4.21 -16.43 -7.21
CA VAL A 62 2.76 -16.49 -6.99
C VAL A 62 2.08 -16.48 -8.35
N GLY A 63 1.58 -17.65 -8.75
CA GLY A 63 1.23 -17.94 -10.13
C GLY A 63 2.39 -17.68 -11.08
N SER A 64 2.05 -17.33 -12.32
CA SER A 64 3.01 -16.82 -13.32
C SER A 64 3.15 -15.29 -13.29
N GLN A 65 2.35 -14.59 -12.48
CA GLN A 65 2.11 -13.15 -12.61
C GLN A 65 2.80 -12.31 -11.52
N PHE A 66 3.03 -12.86 -10.33
CA PHE A 66 3.50 -12.10 -9.18
C PHE A 66 4.72 -12.71 -8.50
N GLN A 67 5.42 -11.84 -7.79
CA GLN A 67 6.44 -12.20 -6.81
C GLN A 67 6.01 -11.68 -5.45
N ALA A 68 6.12 -12.50 -4.42
CA ALA A 68 5.86 -12.11 -3.03
C ALA A 68 7.15 -12.18 -2.22
N TYR A 69 7.51 -11.08 -1.57
CA TYR A 69 8.74 -10.93 -0.80
C TYR A 69 8.41 -11.00 0.70
N PRO A 70 8.88 -12.03 1.44
CA PRO A 70 8.68 -12.14 2.87
C PRO A 70 9.21 -10.92 3.65
N LEU A 71 8.48 -10.53 4.70
CA LEU A 71 8.85 -9.48 5.66
C LEU A 71 9.02 -10.08 7.07
N PRO A 72 9.73 -9.41 8.00
CA PRO A 72 10.04 -9.95 9.33
C PRO A 72 8.82 -10.29 10.19
N ASN A 73 7.69 -9.63 9.92
CA ASN A 73 6.43 -9.82 10.66
C ASN A 73 5.55 -10.96 10.12
N GLY A 74 6.09 -11.82 9.25
CA GLY A 74 5.36 -12.93 8.64
C GLY A 74 4.42 -12.53 7.50
N LYS A 75 4.36 -11.24 7.14
CA LYS A 75 3.63 -10.76 5.95
C LYS A 75 4.51 -10.84 4.71
N VAL A 76 3.91 -10.54 3.57
CA VAL A 76 4.63 -10.38 2.30
C VAL A 76 4.38 -9.01 1.70
N LEU A 77 5.38 -8.46 1.02
CA LEU A 77 5.21 -7.38 0.05
C LEU A 77 5.04 -8.01 -1.33
N VAL A 78 4.02 -7.57 -2.07
CA VAL A 78 3.81 -7.95 -3.46
C VAL A 78 3.98 -6.72 -4.35
N PRO A 79 5.09 -6.61 -5.10
CA PRO A 79 5.25 -5.59 -6.11
C PRO A 79 4.22 -5.76 -7.24
N GLN A 80 3.67 -4.66 -7.75
CA GLN A 80 2.71 -4.72 -8.86
C GLN A 80 3.41 -5.03 -10.20
N PRO A 81 3.02 -6.07 -10.95
CA PRO A 81 3.75 -6.49 -12.16
C PRO A 81 3.64 -5.49 -13.30
N GLY A 82 2.49 -4.81 -13.41
CA GLY A 82 2.25 -3.73 -14.37
C GLY A 82 1.79 -2.45 -13.68
N PHE A 83 1.79 -1.34 -14.42
CA PHE A 83 1.55 0.01 -13.88
C PHE A 83 0.16 0.22 -13.25
N ARG A 84 -0.83 -0.58 -13.65
CA ARG A 84 -2.22 -0.44 -13.18
C ARG A 84 -2.64 -1.54 -12.19
N ASP A 85 -1.68 -2.34 -11.72
CA ASP A 85 -1.94 -3.55 -10.95
C ASP A 85 -1.83 -3.38 -9.43
N CYS A 86 -1.77 -2.13 -8.94
CA CYS A 86 -1.75 -1.83 -7.50
C CYS A 86 -2.92 -2.48 -6.75
N THR A 87 -4.11 -2.52 -7.37
CA THR A 87 -5.30 -3.14 -6.79
C THR A 87 -5.21 -4.65 -6.73
N ASN A 88 -4.57 -5.30 -7.72
CA ASN A 88 -4.34 -6.74 -7.71
C ASN A 88 -3.26 -7.12 -6.68
N ALA A 89 -2.18 -6.33 -6.60
CA ALA A 89 -1.13 -6.52 -5.62
C ALA A 89 -1.63 -6.36 -4.17
N CYS A 90 -2.43 -5.32 -3.88
CA CYS A 90 -3.02 -5.11 -2.55
C CYS A 90 -4.06 -6.17 -2.21
N GLU A 91 -4.92 -6.59 -3.16
CA GLU A 91 -5.83 -7.72 -2.96
C GLU A 91 -5.05 -9.00 -2.60
N LEU A 92 -3.96 -9.29 -3.31
CA LEU A 92 -3.12 -10.45 -3.04
C LEU A 92 -2.45 -10.37 -1.66
N MET A 93 -1.90 -9.22 -1.28
CA MET A 93 -1.36 -9.01 0.07
C MET A 93 -2.42 -9.21 1.17
N MET A 94 -3.63 -8.70 0.95
CA MET A 94 -4.77 -8.95 1.85
C MET A 94 -5.08 -10.45 1.98
N MET A 95 -5.10 -11.20 0.87
CA MET A 95 -5.34 -12.65 0.91
C MET A 95 -4.22 -13.42 1.62
N PHE A 96 -2.96 -12.98 1.51
CA PHE A 96 -1.85 -13.54 2.30
C PHE A 96 -2.02 -13.29 3.80
N ASP A 97 -2.32 -12.06 4.20
CA ASP A 97 -2.49 -11.68 5.61
C ASP A 97 -3.66 -12.41 6.31
N HIS A 98 -4.63 -12.87 5.51
CA HIS A 98 -5.78 -13.64 5.96
C HIS A 98 -5.65 -15.15 5.71
N GLY A 99 -4.50 -15.62 5.20
CA GLY A 99 -4.21 -17.05 5.03
C GLY A 99 -4.96 -17.74 3.89
N HIS A 100 -5.61 -16.99 2.99
CA HIS A 100 -6.27 -17.54 1.80
C HIS A 100 -5.26 -17.88 0.70
N VAL A 101 -4.14 -17.17 0.66
CA VAL A 101 -2.97 -17.51 -0.17
C VAL A 101 -1.77 -17.72 0.74
N GLY A 102 -0.98 -18.75 0.47
CA GLY A 102 0.22 -19.09 1.20
C GLY A 102 1.16 -19.97 0.36
N PHE A 103 2.30 -20.36 0.92
CA PHE A 103 3.32 -21.13 0.20
C PHE A 103 2.80 -22.42 -0.47
N HIS A 104 1.76 -23.03 0.10
CA HIS A 104 1.22 -24.31 -0.35
C HIS A 104 0.23 -24.20 -1.53
N ASN A 105 -0.25 -22.99 -1.85
CA ASN A 105 -1.23 -22.78 -2.93
C ASN A 105 -0.95 -21.54 -3.80
N ALA A 106 0.14 -20.82 -3.52
CA ALA A 106 0.52 -19.62 -4.25
C ALA A 106 0.77 -19.87 -5.75
N ASP A 107 1.25 -21.05 -6.13
CA ASP A 107 1.47 -21.47 -7.51
C ASP A 107 0.18 -21.51 -8.35
N ARG A 108 -0.98 -21.72 -7.70
CA ARG A 108 -2.30 -21.78 -8.34
C ARG A 108 -2.99 -20.43 -8.47
N TYR A 109 -2.43 -19.40 -7.86
CA TYR A 109 -3.03 -18.07 -7.88
C TYR A 109 -3.06 -17.50 -9.31
N GLN A 110 -4.20 -16.94 -9.70
CA GLN A 110 -4.31 -16.10 -10.88
C GLN A 110 -5.10 -14.82 -10.56
N ALA A 111 -4.53 -13.69 -10.94
CA ALA A 111 -5.22 -12.41 -10.95
C ALA A 111 -6.11 -12.30 -12.17
N GLU A 112 -7.29 -11.71 -11.95
CA GLU A 112 -8.23 -11.36 -13.00
C GLU A 112 -7.92 -9.93 -13.48
N ASN A 113 -8.05 -9.67 -14.77
CA ASN A 113 -8.00 -8.32 -15.34
C ASN A 113 -6.72 -7.52 -15.01
N LEU A 114 -5.54 -8.15 -15.13
CA LEU A 114 -4.27 -7.41 -15.10
C LEU A 114 -4.23 -6.30 -16.17
N GLY A 115 -3.47 -5.25 -15.89
CA GLY A 115 -3.33 -4.09 -16.77
C GLY A 115 -4.46 -3.08 -16.65
N SER A 116 -5.46 -3.32 -15.79
CA SER A 116 -6.56 -2.39 -15.52
C SER A 116 -6.68 -2.08 -14.04
N ARG A 117 -6.69 -0.78 -13.69
CA ARG A 117 -7.02 -0.37 -12.32
C ARG A 117 -8.49 -0.64 -12.07
N ARG A 118 -8.80 -1.16 -10.88
CA ARG A 118 -10.15 -1.52 -10.46
C ARG A 118 -10.69 -0.47 -9.50
N GLU A 119 -11.98 -0.20 -9.58
CA GLU A 119 -12.72 0.52 -8.54
C GLU A 119 -12.71 -0.26 -7.23
N LEU A 120 -12.82 0.43 -6.08
CA LEU A 120 -12.83 -0.21 -4.76
C LEU A 120 -13.95 -1.25 -4.63
N SER A 121 -15.13 -0.98 -5.19
CA SER A 121 -16.27 -1.91 -5.23
C SER A 121 -15.93 -3.22 -5.94
N HIS A 122 -15.14 -3.18 -7.02
CA HIS A 122 -14.67 -4.37 -7.73
C HIS A 122 -13.64 -5.16 -6.90
N ILE A 123 -12.79 -4.48 -6.13
CA ILE A 123 -11.87 -5.13 -5.19
C ILE A 123 -12.67 -5.86 -4.11
N MET A 124 -13.66 -5.20 -3.50
CA MET A 124 -14.52 -5.81 -2.49
C MET A 124 -15.29 -7.03 -3.04
N ALA A 125 -15.92 -6.90 -4.21
CA ALA A 125 -16.62 -8.03 -4.84
C ALA A 125 -15.68 -9.22 -5.09
N SER A 126 -14.46 -8.95 -5.55
CA SER A 126 -13.45 -9.98 -5.80
C SER A 126 -12.96 -10.63 -4.49
N LEU A 127 -12.69 -9.84 -3.43
CA LEU A 127 -12.33 -10.35 -2.11
C LEU A 127 -13.43 -11.25 -1.55
N GLN A 128 -14.69 -10.81 -1.55
CA GLN A 128 -15.82 -11.60 -1.07
C GLN A 128 -15.94 -12.94 -1.80
N ARG A 129 -15.81 -12.92 -3.13
CA ARG A 129 -15.89 -14.12 -3.97
C ARG A 129 -14.72 -15.08 -3.75
N LYS A 130 -13.49 -14.57 -3.62
CA LYS A 130 -12.27 -15.39 -3.50
C LYS A 130 -12.04 -15.93 -2.09
N THR A 131 -12.52 -15.23 -1.08
CA THR A 131 -12.22 -15.55 0.33
C THR A 131 -13.44 -16.04 1.11
N GLY A 132 -14.66 -15.80 0.62
CA GLY A 132 -15.90 -16.00 1.37
C GLY A 132 -16.11 -14.99 2.51
N CYS A 133 -15.12 -14.12 2.79
CA CYS A 133 -15.16 -13.15 3.87
C CYS A 133 -15.79 -11.83 3.39
N THR A 134 -16.59 -11.19 4.24
CA THR A 134 -17.23 -9.90 3.90
C THR A 134 -16.26 -8.74 4.07
N PRO A 135 -15.92 -8.04 2.97
CA PRO A 135 -15.12 -6.82 3.05
C PRO A 135 -15.97 -5.68 3.60
N VAL A 136 -15.32 -4.78 4.34
CA VAL A 136 -15.95 -3.62 4.95
C VAL A 136 -15.24 -2.37 4.43
N LEU A 137 -16.01 -1.46 3.82
CA LEU A 137 -15.53 -0.13 3.46
C LEU A 137 -15.67 0.80 4.68
N VAL A 138 -14.60 1.51 5.00
CA VAL A 138 -14.56 2.51 6.07
C VAL A 138 -14.10 3.82 5.47
N GLU A 139 -14.91 4.85 5.68
CA GLU A 139 -14.72 6.17 5.08
C GLU A 139 -14.52 7.23 6.15
N HIS A 140 -13.63 8.19 5.88
CA HIS A 140 -13.39 9.33 6.77
C HIS A 140 -13.03 10.57 5.96
N ASP A 141 -13.59 11.73 6.32
CA ASP A 141 -13.14 13.01 5.80
C ASP A 141 -12.13 13.65 6.76
N ILE A 142 -10.86 13.68 6.35
CA ILE A 142 -9.78 14.28 7.13
C ILE A 142 -9.43 15.67 6.59
N SER A 143 -9.05 16.56 7.50
CA SER A 143 -8.57 17.90 7.16
C SER A 143 -7.16 18.08 7.69
N TYR A 144 -6.25 18.50 6.82
CA TYR A 144 -4.88 18.87 7.15
C TYR A 144 -4.72 20.35 7.51
N LYS A 145 -5.82 21.13 7.47
CA LYS A 145 -5.83 22.51 7.98
C LYS A 145 -5.37 22.55 9.43
N LYS A 146 -4.44 23.44 9.72
CA LYS A 146 -4.01 23.74 11.09
C LYS A 146 -5.09 24.57 11.77
N GLY A 147 -5.52 24.14 12.96
CA GLY A 147 -6.38 24.94 13.82
C GLY A 147 -5.63 26.11 14.46
N THR A 148 -6.33 26.86 15.31
CA THR A 148 -5.71 27.85 16.20
C THR A 148 -4.58 27.21 17.00
N PHE A 149 -3.45 27.92 17.12
CA PHE A 149 -2.22 27.43 17.76
C PHE A 149 -1.52 26.23 17.09
N GLY A 150 -1.87 25.90 15.84
CA GLY A 150 -1.17 24.87 15.07
C GLY A 150 -1.59 23.42 15.39
N ALA A 151 -2.67 23.24 16.17
CA ALA A 151 -3.22 21.93 16.47
C ALA A 151 -3.76 21.24 15.20
N SER A 152 -3.62 19.91 15.11
CA SER A 152 -4.23 19.13 14.04
C SER A 152 -5.75 19.17 14.15
N HIS A 153 -6.44 19.26 13.01
CA HIS A 153 -7.90 19.20 12.97
C HIS A 153 -8.45 17.94 13.67
N PRO A 154 -9.54 18.03 14.46
CA PRO A 154 -10.09 16.89 15.20
C PRO A 154 -10.42 15.67 14.31
N SER A 155 -10.91 15.90 13.10
CA SER A 155 -11.24 14.80 12.16
C SER A 155 -10.03 13.94 11.80
N ARG A 156 -8.84 14.53 11.69
CA ARG A 156 -7.60 13.80 11.43
C ARG A 156 -7.24 12.85 12.59
N LYS A 157 -7.38 13.32 13.84
CA LYS A 157 -7.14 12.47 15.02
C LYS A 157 -8.17 11.34 15.12
N GLN A 158 -9.44 11.66 14.88
CA GLN A 158 -10.53 10.69 14.97
C GLN A 158 -10.37 9.59 13.92
N ALA A 159 -10.11 9.95 12.66
CA ALA A 159 -9.93 8.99 11.58
C ALA A 159 -8.76 8.04 11.83
N TRP A 160 -7.59 8.56 12.23
CA TRP A 160 -6.43 7.70 12.48
C TRP A 160 -6.59 6.78 13.68
N ARG A 161 -7.26 7.24 14.75
CA ARG A 161 -7.55 6.38 15.91
C ARG A 161 -8.59 5.31 15.57
N ASP A 162 -9.61 5.65 14.79
CA ASP A 162 -10.60 4.68 14.35
C ASP A 162 -9.98 3.62 13.44
N LEU A 163 -9.19 4.03 12.44
CA LEU A 163 -8.46 3.10 11.57
C LEU A 163 -7.45 2.25 12.35
N ALA A 164 -6.73 2.82 13.33
CA ALA A 164 -5.82 2.06 14.19
C ALA A 164 -6.56 0.96 14.98
N LYS A 165 -7.71 1.30 15.56
CA LYS A 165 -8.57 0.33 16.27
C LYS A 165 -9.02 -0.79 15.33
N LYS A 166 -9.50 -0.44 14.14
CA LYS A 166 -9.94 -1.42 13.13
C LYS A 166 -8.82 -2.31 12.63
N ILE A 167 -7.59 -1.79 12.49
CA ILE A 167 -6.42 -2.60 12.15
C ILE A 167 -6.12 -3.63 13.25
N ASN A 168 -6.24 -3.25 14.52
CA ASN A 168 -6.06 -4.20 15.62
C ASN A 168 -7.14 -5.28 15.66
N GLU A 169 -8.37 -4.96 15.24
CA GLU A 169 -9.51 -5.88 15.27
C GLU A 169 -9.57 -6.81 14.04
N MET A 170 -9.27 -6.28 12.85
CA MET A 170 -9.50 -6.97 11.57
C MET A 170 -8.22 -7.28 10.80
N GLY A 171 -7.07 -6.71 11.20
CA GLY A 171 -5.83 -6.75 10.43
C GLY A 171 -5.69 -5.56 9.47
N PRO A 172 -4.63 -5.58 8.62
CA PRO A 172 -4.35 -4.51 7.66
C PRO A 172 -5.51 -4.20 6.71
N CYS A 173 -5.50 -3.01 6.13
CA CYS A 173 -6.50 -2.61 5.13
C CYS A 173 -5.87 -2.17 3.81
N ILE A 174 -6.65 -2.25 2.73
CA ILE A 174 -6.32 -1.59 1.47
C ILE A 174 -6.78 -0.13 1.60
N LEU A 175 -5.85 0.81 1.53
CA LEU A 175 -6.12 2.24 1.63
C LEU A 175 -6.03 2.91 0.26
N SER A 176 -7.08 3.64 -0.12
CA SER A 176 -7.08 4.53 -1.28
C SER A 176 -6.23 5.77 -1.01
N LYS A 177 -5.33 6.12 -1.94
CA LYS A 177 -4.53 7.36 -1.89
C LYS A 177 -4.33 7.91 -3.30
N GLY A 178 -4.65 9.19 -3.54
CA GLY A 178 -4.23 9.94 -4.74
C GLY A 178 -4.21 9.18 -6.08
N GLY A 179 -5.26 8.42 -6.41
CA GLY A 179 -5.34 7.62 -7.63
C GLY A 179 -4.62 6.25 -7.59
N HIS A 180 -4.22 5.79 -6.42
CA HIS A 180 -3.46 4.57 -6.12
C HIS A 180 -4.06 3.84 -4.90
N VAL A 181 -3.61 2.61 -4.62
CA VAL A 181 -3.95 1.91 -3.38
C VAL A 181 -2.72 1.26 -2.74
N VAL A 182 -2.65 1.28 -1.42
CA VAL A 182 -1.57 0.63 -0.64
C VAL A 182 -2.17 -0.30 0.40
N MET A 183 -1.34 -1.16 0.98
CA MET A 183 -1.71 -1.78 2.26
C MET A 183 -1.31 -0.84 3.40
N LEU A 184 -2.25 -0.50 4.26
CA LEU A 184 -2.02 0.16 5.54
C LEU A 184 -1.96 -0.91 6.63
N ASP A 185 -0.75 -1.14 7.13
CA ASP A 185 -0.43 -2.26 8.02
C ASP A 185 -0.57 -1.90 9.50
N GLY A 186 -0.47 -0.62 9.85
CA GLY A 186 -0.50 -0.16 11.22
C GLY A 186 -0.49 1.36 11.34
N ILE A 187 -1.04 1.85 12.45
CA ILE A 187 -1.00 3.25 12.84
C ILE A 187 -0.55 3.34 14.29
N ARG A 188 0.49 4.13 14.55
CA ARG A 188 1.05 4.36 15.89
C ARG A 188 0.98 5.82 16.27
N GLU A 189 0.39 6.13 17.41
CA GLU A 189 0.38 7.48 18.00
C GLU A 189 1.52 7.61 19.02
N ALA A 190 2.45 8.56 18.81
CA ALA A 190 3.57 8.82 19.71
C ALA A 190 3.88 10.32 19.76
N GLY A 191 3.94 10.89 20.97
CA GLY A 191 4.19 12.33 21.17
C GLY A 191 3.16 13.21 20.46
N GLY A 192 1.89 12.77 20.42
CA GLY A 192 0.79 13.47 19.73
C GLY A 192 0.88 13.45 18.20
N LYS A 193 1.75 12.62 17.61
CA LYS A 193 1.93 12.46 16.16
C LYS A 193 1.58 11.04 15.73
N PHE A 194 0.97 10.90 14.57
CA PHE A 194 0.67 9.61 13.95
C PHE A 194 1.79 9.16 13.03
N HIS A 195 2.10 7.88 13.09
CA HIS A 195 3.04 7.18 12.22
C HIS A 195 2.28 6.03 11.53
N LEU A 196 2.36 5.97 10.20
CA LEU A 196 1.66 5.00 9.37
C LEU A 196 2.70 4.01 8.86
N THR A 197 2.40 2.71 8.97
CA THR A 197 3.20 1.65 8.34
C THR A 197 2.46 1.16 7.10
N ILE A 198 3.13 1.14 5.96
CA ILE A 198 2.54 0.74 4.68
C ILE A 198 3.37 -0.32 3.95
N ARG A 199 2.70 -1.10 3.11
CA ARG A 199 3.32 -1.82 1.98
C ARG A 199 2.83 -1.18 0.69
N GLU A 200 3.77 -0.61 -0.06
CA GLU A 200 3.54 0.19 -1.26
C GLU A 200 3.94 -0.65 -2.48
N PRO A 201 2.97 -1.16 -3.27
CA PRO A 201 3.24 -2.12 -4.33
C PRO A 201 4.02 -1.51 -5.51
N PHE A 202 3.93 -0.20 -5.74
CA PHE A 202 4.60 0.45 -6.87
C PHE A 202 6.08 0.74 -6.59
N HIS A 203 6.40 1.34 -5.46
CA HIS A 203 7.81 1.50 -5.09
C HIS A 203 8.43 0.19 -4.62
N ALA A 204 7.58 -0.82 -4.38
CA ALA A 204 7.95 -2.08 -3.76
C ALA A 204 8.74 -1.81 -2.48
N THR A 205 8.14 -1.02 -1.60
CA THR A 205 8.69 -0.65 -0.29
C THR A 205 7.73 -1.02 0.82
N CYS A 206 8.30 -1.36 1.98
CA CYS A 206 7.61 -1.45 3.25
C CYS A 206 8.30 -0.50 4.23
N LEU A 207 7.56 0.47 4.77
CA LEU A 207 8.13 1.53 5.58
C LEU A 207 7.12 2.08 6.60
N GLU A 208 7.65 2.69 7.66
CA GLU A 208 6.91 3.54 8.57
C GLU A 208 7.24 5.01 8.30
N PHE A 209 6.24 5.88 8.38
CA PHE A 209 6.43 7.32 8.22
C PHE A 209 5.48 8.16 9.06
N ARG A 210 5.90 9.38 9.37
CA ARG A 210 5.07 10.37 10.05
C ARG A 210 4.01 10.93 9.10
N ASP A 211 2.76 10.87 9.51
CA ASP A 211 1.58 11.34 8.78
C ASP A 211 1.74 12.75 8.17
N THR A 212 1.36 12.88 6.90
CA THR A 212 1.47 14.09 6.09
C THR A 212 0.45 14.10 4.95
N GLU A 213 -0.09 15.28 4.62
CA GLU A 213 -0.94 15.50 3.44
C GLU A 213 -0.26 15.11 2.13
N LYS A 214 1.08 15.22 2.05
CA LYS A 214 1.86 14.88 0.85
C LYS A 214 1.74 13.41 0.44
N PHE A 215 1.30 12.55 1.36
CA PHE A 215 1.02 11.15 1.06
C PHE A 215 -0.22 10.98 0.16
N PHE A 216 -1.12 11.97 0.16
CA PHE A 216 -2.36 11.98 -0.62
C PHE A 216 -2.29 12.86 -1.87
N THR A 217 -1.09 13.33 -2.24
CA THR A 217 -0.89 14.09 -3.47
C THR A 217 -1.33 13.25 -4.67
N ASP A 218 -2.04 13.88 -5.59
CA ASP A 218 -2.54 13.30 -6.83
C ASP A 218 -2.17 14.17 -8.05
N GLN A 219 -2.79 13.94 -9.20
CA GLN A 219 -2.57 14.72 -10.41
C GLN A 219 -2.99 16.20 -10.31
N PHE A 220 -3.78 16.58 -9.31
CA PHE A 220 -4.26 17.94 -9.13
C PHE A 220 -3.41 18.76 -8.17
N ARG A 221 -2.99 18.19 -7.03
CA ARG A 221 -2.03 18.73 -6.04
C ARG A 221 -2.17 18.02 -4.69
N THR A 222 -1.34 18.40 -3.72
CA THR A 222 -1.55 18.04 -2.31
C THR A 222 -2.87 18.61 -1.78
N PRO A 223 -3.81 17.76 -1.33
CA PRO A 223 -5.10 18.21 -0.85
C PRO A 223 -5.05 18.68 0.61
N GLU A 224 -5.78 19.77 0.94
CA GLU A 224 -5.99 20.18 2.34
C GLU A 224 -7.05 19.33 3.05
N ARG A 225 -7.92 18.66 2.27
CA ARG A 225 -8.98 17.77 2.73
C ARG A 225 -8.91 16.48 1.94
N VAL A 226 -8.92 15.35 2.62
CA VAL A 226 -8.82 14.03 2.00
C VAL A 226 -10.05 13.23 2.41
N HIS A 227 -10.69 12.65 1.42
CA HIS A 227 -11.65 11.58 1.62
C HIS A 227 -10.86 10.26 1.67
N LEU A 228 -10.81 9.63 2.84
CA LEU A 228 -10.16 8.34 3.04
C LEU A 228 -11.17 7.24 2.77
N GLU A 229 -10.74 6.24 2.00
CA GLU A 229 -11.47 5.00 1.80
C GLU A 229 -10.54 3.83 2.13
N ALA A 230 -10.94 3.00 3.09
CA ALA A 230 -10.18 1.84 3.52
C ALA A 230 -11.03 0.56 3.46
N ILE A 231 -10.55 -0.46 2.76
CA ILE A 231 -11.18 -1.78 2.70
C ILE A 231 -10.51 -2.70 3.72
N PHE A 232 -11.28 -3.16 4.69
CA PHE A 232 -10.90 -4.24 5.60
C PHE A 232 -11.51 -5.55 5.13
N LEU A 233 -10.87 -6.67 5.46
CA LEU A 233 -11.46 -8.00 5.30
C LEU A 233 -11.76 -8.57 6.68
N LYS A 234 -13.03 -8.68 7.05
CA LYS A 234 -13.39 -9.23 8.36
C LYS A 234 -13.18 -10.75 8.34
N ARG A 235 -12.37 -11.29 9.26
CA ARG A 235 -12.31 -12.74 9.47
C ARG A 235 -13.68 -13.26 9.91
N PRO A 236 -14.13 -14.43 9.44
CA PRO A 236 -15.32 -15.07 9.98
C PRO A 236 -15.16 -15.24 11.50
N ALA A 237 -16.23 -14.96 12.25
CA ALA A 237 -16.26 -15.15 13.69
C ALA A 237 -16.20 -16.64 14.05
#